data_AF-A0A4R6YGY4-F1
#
_entry.id   AF-A0A4R6YGY4-F1
#
_cell.length_a   1.000
_cell.length_b   1.000
_cell.length_c   1.000
_cell.angle_alpha   90.00
_cell.angle_beta   90.00
_cell.angle_gamma   90.00
#
_symmetry.space_group_name_H-M   'P 1'
#
loop_
_entity.id
_entity.type
_entity.pdbx_description
1 polymer ?
#
loop_
_entity_poly.entity_id
_entity_poly.type
_entity_poly.pdbx_seq_one_letter_code
_entity_poly.pdbx_strand_id
1 'polypeptide(L)'
;MTGGDLDIIKSELQGRIEDLCRVLLPNGRNEGGQWVSFNPVTNDYRQGRNPTLKIRMRGGVAGAWKDWRSGDKGDVIRLIAYVQGTDTKGALVWARDFLGLRTMSRADRDAMRKVVHQRAEARARQDERRRREKLAEADRLFHAKPGRVGHIEVPYGSFALGDGSTAEAHARAYFGARNCALEAVPDLSGFSTRVTPAVEWWRGAVWGRDGNGRSFKQQAGPLYPGVLSAMRNRLGIVTACHVTFLDPYRPAKAPVDVSKLMWGEAKGAVIEIATGPTGQPFWMTEEPAPLIIAEGRETAQSFAATLGGRARVWAAGSLAGVGSAPVDLPCVEWILFARDNNSGNAQAQKQFDQALAGLEASGKLVVVEASHVGDDFNDLAQGEE
;
A
#
# COMPACT_ATOMS: atom_id res chain seq x y z
N MET A 1 23.57 -17.36 -23.73
CA MET A 1 23.61 -16.54 -22.50
C MET A 1 22.79 -17.27 -21.46
N THR A 2 23.41 -17.67 -20.34
CA THR A 2 22.67 -18.22 -19.20
C THR A 2 21.94 -17.08 -18.49
N GLY A 3 20.78 -17.37 -17.88
CA GLY A 3 19.98 -16.34 -17.17
C GLY A 3 20.78 -15.55 -16.12
N GLY A 4 21.78 -16.18 -15.48
CA GLY A 4 22.60 -15.53 -14.46
C GLY A 4 23.48 -14.36 -14.93
N ASP A 5 23.90 -14.32 -16.20
CA ASP A 5 24.73 -13.22 -16.71
C ASP A 5 23.94 -11.91 -16.83
N LEU A 6 22.64 -11.99 -17.12
CA LEU A 6 21.78 -10.82 -17.25
C LEU A 6 21.58 -10.13 -15.89
N ASP A 7 21.36 -10.90 -14.83
CA ASP A 7 21.14 -10.38 -13.48
C ASP A 7 22.39 -9.68 -12.93
N ILE A 8 23.58 -10.23 -13.22
CA ILE A 8 24.86 -9.62 -12.84
C ILE A 8 25.03 -8.28 -13.54
N ILE A 9 24.90 -8.24 -14.87
CA ILE A 9 25.03 -7.01 -15.64
C ILE A 9 24.05 -5.97 -15.12
N LYS A 10 22.80 -6.36 -14.87
CA LYS A 10 21.77 -5.47 -14.35
C LYS A 10 22.13 -4.93 -12.95
N SER A 11 22.56 -5.79 -12.03
CA SER A 11 22.96 -5.40 -10.67
C SER A 11 24.15 -4.43 -10.68
N GLU A 12 25.15 -4.69 -11.51
CA GLU A 12 26.37 -3.88 -11.57
C GLU A 12 26.13 -2.53 -12.24
N LEU A 13 25.31 -2.48 -13.29
CA LEU A 13 24.83 -1.21 -13.86
C LEU A 13 24.06 -0.40 -12.83
N GLN A 14 23.23 -1.03 -12.01
CA GLN A 14 22.48 -0.36 -10.94
C GLN A 14 23.41 0.19 -9.85
N GLY A 15 24.47 -0.55 -9.49
CA GLY A 15 25.50 -0.09 -8.55
C GLY A 15 26.27 1.13 -9.06
N ARG A 16 26.41 1.28 -10.39
CA ARG A 16 27.09 2.39 -11.07
C ARG A 16 26.12 3.30 -11.83
N ILE A 17 24.88 3.43 -11.37
CA ILE A 17 23.82 4.08 -12.14
C ILE A 17 24.12 5.56 -12.44
N GLU A 18 24.81 6.26 -11.53
CA GLU A 18 25.18 7.66 -11.74
C GLU A 18 26.24 7.79 -12.84
N ASP A 19 27.30 6.97 -12.81
CA ASP A 19 28.31 6.91 -13.88
C ASP A 19 27.64 6.58 -15.23
N LEU A 20 26.73 5.61 -15.23
CA LEU A 20 25.99 5.21 -16.42
C LEU A 20 25.20 6.38 -17.00
N CYS A 21 24.51 7.14 -16.14
CA CYS A 21 23.75 8.30 -16.58
C CYS A 21 24.63 9.46 -17.07
N ARG A 22 25.82 9.66 -16.49
CA ARG A 22 26.79 10.63 -17.00
C ARG A 22 27.24 10.30 -18.42
N VAL A 23 27.41 9.01 -18.74
CA VAL A 23 27.79 8.57 -20.09
C VAL A 23 26.62 8.64 -21.07
N LEU A 24 25.44 8.13 -20.69
CA LEU A 24 24.28 8.09 -21.59
C LEU A 24 23.59 9.43 -21.75
N LEU A 25 23.56 10.24 -20.70
CA LEU A 25 22.76 11.46 -20.57
C LEU A 25 23.61 12.59 -19.97
N PRO A 26 24.70 13.01 -20.65
CA PRO A 26 25.71 13.92 -20.11
C PRO A 26 25.18 15.30 -19.73
N ASN A 27 24.08 15.73 -20.36
CA ASN A 27 23.42 17.01 -20.07
C ASN A 27 22.37 16.90 -18.93
N GLY A 28 22.23 15.72 -18.32
CA GLY A 28 21.36 15.54 -17.17
C GLY A 28 22.04 15.92 -15.85
N ARG A 29 21.26 15.94 -14.78
CA ARG A 29 21.73 16.29 -13.44
C ARG A 29 21.02 15.46 -12.37
N ASN A 30 21.67 15.31 -11.22
CA ASN A 30 21.06 14.67 -10.06
C ASN A 30 20.15 15.67 -9.33
N GLU A 31 18.87 15.35 -9.21
CA GLU A 31 17.85 16.18 -8.58
C GLU A 31 16.87 15.27 -7.81
N GLY A 32 16.76 15.47 -6.49
CA GLY A 32 15.78 14.74 -5.66
C GLY A 32 15.95 13.21 -5.64
N GLY A 33 17.16 12.68 -5.87
CA GLY A 33 17.38 11.23 -5.96
C GLY A 33 17.02 10.62 -7.33
N GLN A 34 16.88 11.47 -8.34
CA GLN A 34 16.68 11.10 -9.74
C GLN A 34 17.76 11.75 -10.62
N TRP A 35 18.16 11.09 -11.70
CA TRP A 35 18.86 11.75 -12.80
C TRP A 35 17.79 12.32 -13.73
N VAL A 36 17.81 13.63 -13.91
CA VAL A 36 16.83 14.38 -14.68
C VAL A 36 17.52 14.90 -15.92
N SER A 37 16.99 14.57 -17.10
CA SER A 37 17.56 14.98 -18.38
C SER A 37 16.47 15.29 -19.41
N PHE A 38 16.83 16.09 -20.41
CA PHE A 38 16.07 16.14 -21.66
C PHE A 38 16.26 14.82 -22.39
N ASN A 39 15.26 14.39 -23.16
CA ASN A 39 15.28 13.14 -23.88
C ASN A 39 16.09 13.30 -25.17
N PRO A 40 17.29 12.70 -25.28
CA PRO A 40 18.16 12.88 -26.45
C PRO A 40 17.61 12.16 -27.69
N VAL A 41 16.77 11.14 -27.51
CA VAL A 41 16.21 10.33 -28.61
C VAL A 41 15.10 11.09 -29.32
N THR A 42 14.22 11.76 -28.56
CA THR A 42 13.14 12.58 -29.13
C THR A 42 13.59 14.03 -29.40
N ASN A 43 14.82 14.38 -29.03
CA ASN A 43 15.39 15.72 -29.11
C ASN A 43 14.45 16.81 -28.55
N ASP A 44 13.96 16.59 -27.33
CA ASP A 44 12.87 17.38 -26.74
C ASP A 44 13.30 18.69 -26.07
N TYR A 45 14.57 19.06 -26.21
CA TYR A 45 15.13 20.29 -25.66
C TYR A 45 14.49 21.53 -26.29
N ARG A 46 13.93 22.41 -25.45
CA ARG A 46 13.52 23.77 -25.82
C ARG A 46 13.69 24.72 -24.64
N GLN A 47 14.02 25.97 -24.93
CA GLN A 47 14.11 27.04 -23.93
C GLN A 47 12.78 27.16 -23.15
N GLY A 48 12.86 27.26 -21.82
CA GLY A 48 11.70 27.35 -20.94
C GLY A 48 10.96 26.03 -20.67
N ARG A 49 11.34 24.90 -21.30
CA ARG A 49 10.76 23.59 -20.99
C ARG A 49 11.52 22.87 -19.88
N ASN A 50 10.78 22.12 -19.07
CA ASN A 50 11.38 21.24 -18.08
C ASN A 50 11.74 19.86 -18.68
N PRO A 51 12.87 19.27 -18.26
CA PRO A 51 13.24 17.89 -18.60
C PRO A 51 12.27 16.88 -17.98
N THR A 52 11.85 15.89 -18.77
CA THR A 52 10.84 14.89 -18.38
C THR A 52 11.35 13.46 -18.36
N LEU A 53 12.55 13.19 -18.88
CA LEU A 53 13.21 11.90 -18.73
C LEU A 53 13.84 11.82 -17.34
N LYS A 54 13.28 10.95 -16.49
CA LYS A 54 13.71 10.77 -15.11
C LYS A 54 14.14 9.33 -14.86
N ILE A 55 15.36 9.15 -14.37
CA ILE A 55 15.95 7.87 -14.03
C ILE A 55 16.12 7.82 -12.51
N ARG A 56 15.67 6.74 -11.87
CA ARG A 56 15.75 6.62 -10.42
C ARG A 56 17.18 6.30 -9.97
N MET A 57 17.75 7.15 -9.11
CA MET A 57 19.07 6.89 -8.49
C MET A 57 18.91 6.18 -7.15
N ARG A 58 17.92 6.59 -6.35
CA ARG A 58 17.62 6.05 -5.00
C ARG A 58 16.11 5.97 -4.76
N GLY A 59 15.67 5.27 -3.72
CA GLY A 59 14.23 5.18 -3.35
C GLY A 59 13.42 4.20 -4.21
N GLY A 60 14.02 3.10 -4.67
CA GLY A 60 13.37 2.05 -5.45
C GLY A 60 14.39 1.25 -6.25
N VAL A 61 13.97 0.73 -7.41
CA VAL A 61 14.88 0.07 -8.35
C VAL A 61 15.72 1.13 -9.06
N ALA A 62 17.02 1.17 -8.75
CA ALA A 62 17.96 2.06 -9.45
C ALA A 62 17.94 1.78 -10.96
N GLY A 63 18.05 2.82 -11.77
CA GLY A 63 18.00 2.71 -13.23
C GLY A 63 16.62 2.44 -13.82
N ALA A 64 15.57 2.26 -13.01
CA ALA A 64 14.20 2.35 -13.52
C ALA A 64 13.93 3.79 -13.98
N TRP A 65 13.35 3.94 -15.17
CA TRP A 65 13.18 5.24 -15.79
C TRP A 65 11.82 5.38 -16.46
N LYS A 66 11.41 6.64 -16.62
CA LYS A 66 10.25 7.04 -17.41
C LYS A 66 10.51 8.41 -18.02
N ASP A 67 10.20 8.57 -19.29
CA ASP A 67 9.95 9.87 -19.88
C ASP A 67 8.45 10.18 -19.83
N TRP A 68 8.09 11.23 -19.11
CA TRP A 68 6.70 11.63 -18.94
C TRP A 68 6.08 12.24 -20.19
N ARG A 69 6.90 12.63 -21.18
CA ARG A 69 6.43 13.25 -22.41
C ARG A 69 6.09 12.23 -23.49
N SER A 70 7.01 11.31 -23.79
CA SER A 70 6.74 10.19 -24.73
C SER A 70 5.90 9.08 -24.09
N GLY A 71 5.96 8.92 -22.76
CA GLY A 71 5.38 7.78 -22.06
C GLY A 71 6.31 6.56 -21.99
N ASP A 72 7.47 6.61 -22.66
CA ASP A 72 8.47 5.55 -22.65
C ASP A 72 9.01 5.30 -21.25
N LYS A 73 9.28 4.03 -20.95
CA LYS A 73 9.74 3.58 -19.64
C LYS A 73 10.46 2.25 -19.73
N GLY A 74 11.30 1.97 -18.74
CA GLY A 74 11.99 0.69 -18.68
C GLY A 74 12.89 0.53 -17.46
N ASP A 75 13.64 -0.56 -17.47
CA ASP A 75 14.75 -0.78 -16.55
C ASP A 75 16.06 -0.23 -17.15
N VAL A 76 17.16 -0.46 -16.43
CA VAL A 76 18.49 0.03 -16.80
C VAL A 76 19.00 -0.52 -18.15
N ILE A 77 18.61 -1.74 -18.53
CA ILE A 77 18.99 -2.31 -19.83
C ILE A 77 18.18 -1.65 -20.94
N ARG A 78 16.87 -1.47 -20.73
CA ARG A 78 16.03 -0.72 -21.66
C ARG A 78 16.44 0.74 -21.78
N LEU A 79 17.01 1.35 -20.74
CA LEU A 79 17.56 2.71 -20.83
C LEU A 79 18.71 2.77 -21.84
N ILE A 80 19.66 1.83 -21.76
CA ILE A 80 20.77 1.72 -22.70
C ILE A 80 20.23 1.48 -24.11
N ALA A 81 19.34 0.51 -24.27
CA ALA A 81 18.71 0.19 -25.56
C ALA A 81 18.04 1.41 -26.18
N TYR A 82 17.25 2.13 -25.38
CA TYR A 82 16.53 3.33 -25.78
C TYR A 82 17.48 4.45 -26.23
N VAL A 83 18.44 4.83 -25.37
CA VAL A 83 19.36 5.96 -25.67
C VAL A 83 20.30 5.64 -26.83
N GLN A 84 20.78 4.39 -26.94
CA GLN A 84 21.70 3.96 -27.99
C GLN A 84 20.99 3.55 -29.29
N GLY A 85 19.65 3.60 -29.34
CA GLY A 85 18.89 3.19 -30.53
C GLY A 85 19.11 1.72 -30.93
N THR A 86 19.21 0.82 -29.95
CA THR A 86 19.56 -0.59 -30.17
C THR A 86 18.59 -1.54 -29.48
N ASP A 87 18.67 -2.83 -29.81
CA ASP A 87 17.87 -3.87 -29.17
C ASP A 87 18.50 -4.32 -27.83
N THR A 88 17.87 -5.27 -27.15
CA THR A 88 18.40 -5.79 -25.88
C THR A 88 19.77 -6.45 -26.04
N LYS A 89 20.07 -7.06 -27.20
CA LYS A 89 21.37 -7.71 -27.43
C LYS A 89 22.47 -6.65 -27.56
N GLY A 90 22.23 -5.59 -28.33
CA GLY A 90 23.16 -4.46 -28.46
C GLY A 90 23.37 -3.73 -27.12
N ALA A 91 22.30 -3.54 -26.35
CA ALA A 91 22.40 -2.95 -25.01
C ALA A 91 23.28 -3.80 -24.06
N LEU A 92 23.19 -5.13 -24.15
CA LEU A 92 24.04 -6.03 -23.36
C LEU A 92 25.50 -6.06 -23.83
N VAL A 93 25.76 -5.81 -25.11
CA VAL A 93 27.13 -5.61 -25.60
C VAL A 93 27.71 -4.34 -25.00
N TRP A 94 26.98 -3.22 -25.14
CA TRP A 94 27.38 -1.93 -24.60
C TRP A 94 27.60 -1.99 -23.08
N ALA A 95 26.69 -2.65 -22.35
CA ALA A 95 26.79 -2.80 -20.91
C ALA A 95 28.06 -3.56 -20.47
N ARG A 96 28.46 -4.60 -21.21
CA ARG A 96 29.69 -5.34 -20.91
C ARG A 96 30.94 -4.49 -21.11
N ASP A 97 30.94 -3.62 -22.11
CA ASP A 97 32.04 -2.70 -22.36
C ASP A 97 32.13 -1.65 -21.24
N PHE A 98 30.99 -1.03 -20.89
CA PHE A 98 30.90 -0.06 -19.79
C PHE A 98 31.34 -0.64 -18.43
N LEU A 99 30.96 -1.89 -18.16
CA LEU A 99 31.34 -2.60 -16.93
C LEU A 99 32.76 -3.19 -16.97
N GLY A 100 33.48 -3.09 -18.10
CA GLY A 100 34.80 -3.69 -18.27
C GLY A 100 34.79 -5.23 -18.31
N LEU A 101 33.61 -5.85 -18.44
CA LEU A 101 33.46 -7.31 -18.37
C LEU A 101 34.17 -8.04 -19.52
N ARG A 102 34.35 -7.39 -20.69
CA ARG A 102 35.03 -7.99 -21.84
C ARG A 102 36.49 -8.32 -21.58
N THR A 103 37.19 -7.49 -20.82
CA THR A 103 38.63 -7.63 -20.52
C THR A 103 38.91 -8.43 -19.26
N MET A 104 37.91 -8.69 -18.42
CA MET A 104 38.05 -9.50 -17.20
C MET A 104 38.33 -10.98 -17.50
N SER A 105 39.21 -11.59 -16.70
CA SER A 105 39.46 -13.03 -16.75
C SER A 105 38.23 -13.83 -16.32
N ARG A 106 38.19 -15.12 -16.66
CA ARG A 106 37.11 -16.02 -16.20
C ARG A 106 37.06 -16.10 -14.67
N ALA A 107 38.22 -16.12 -14.01
CA ALA A 107 38.32 -16.16 -12.55
C ALA A 107 37.73 -14.89 -11.91
N ASP A 108 38.03 -13.71 -12.47
CA ASP A 108 37.50 -12.44 -11.97
C ASP A 108 35.98 -12.35 -12.16
N ARG A 109 35.47 -12.85 -13.30
CA ARG A 109 34.02 -12.94 -13.54
C ARG A 109 33.35 -13.86 -12.52
N ASP A 110 33.90 -15.03 -12.25
CA ASP A 110 33.34 -15.97 -11.26
C ASP A 110 33.41 -15.42 -9.83
N ALA A 111 34.48 -14.70 -9.47
CA ALA A 111 34.57 -13.98 -8.20
C ALA A 111 33.51 -12.88 -8.09
N MET A 112 33.33 -12.09 -9.15
CA MET A 112 32.29 -11.06 -9.24
C MET A 112 30.88 -11.66 -9.10
N ARG A 113 30.60 -12.81 -9.76
CA ARG A 113 29.31 -13.52 -9.61
C ARG A 113 29.02 -13.85 -8.16
N LYS A 114 30.02 -14.37 -7.43
CA LYS A 114 29.90 -14.73 -6.01
C LYS A 114 29.59 -13.49 -5.16
N VAL A 115 30.30 -12.38 -5.39
CA VAL A 115 30.07 -11.13 -4.64
C VAL A 115 28.67 -10.56 -4.89
N VAL A 116 28.22 -10.52 -6.15
CA VAL A 116 26.86 -10.06 -6.50
C VAL A 116 25.81 -10.94 -5.85
N HIS A 117 25.97 -12.26 -5.93
CA HIS A 117 25.05 -13.20 -5.32
C HIS A 117 24.99 -13.03 -3.79
N GLN A 118 26.13 -12.95 -3.12
CA GLN A 118 26.20 -12.70 -1.68
C GLN A 118 25.54 -11.37 -1.27
N ARG A 119 25.74 -10.30 -2.04
CA ARG A 119 25.07 -9.00 -1.80
C ARG A 119 23.56 -9.10 -1.99
N ALA A 120 23.12 -9.82 -3.02
CA ALA A 120 21.70 -10.05 -3.29
C ALA A 120 21.04 -10.87 -2.17
N GLU A 121 21.68 -11.95 -1.71
CA GLU A 121 21.22 -12.74 -0.57
C GLU A 121 21.17 -11.93 0.73
N ALA A 122 22.22 -11.15 1.02
CA ALA A 122 22.26 -10.29 2.20
C ALA A 122 21.14 -9.25 2.17
N ARG A 123 20.89 -8.64 1.00
CA ARG A 123 19.79 -7.71 0.80
C ARG A 123 18.44 -8.39 0.97
N ALA A 124 18.24 -9.57 0.39
CA ALA A 124 17.00 -10.34 0.54
C ALA A 124 16.73 -10.71 2.01
N ARG A 125 17.75 -11.15 2.76
CA ARG A 125 17.63 -11.42 4.20
C ARG A 125 17.28 -10.16 4.99
N GLN A 126 17.86 -9.02 4.64
CA GLN A 126 17.56 -7.74 5.29
C GLN A 126 16.13 -7.26 4.98
N ASP A 127 15.70 -7.38 3.72
CA ASP A 127 14.35 -7.03 3.28
C ASP A 127 13.30 -7.92 3.96
N GLU A 128 13.55 -9.23 4.06
CA GLU A 128 12.68 -10.17 4.77
C GLU A 128 12.61 -9.87 6.28
N ARG A 129 13.74 -9.57 6.93
CA ARG A 129 13.74 -9.14 8.34
C ARG A 129 12.92 -7.88 8.54
N ARG A 130 13.11 -6.86 7.70
CA ARG A 130 12.37 -5.60 7.76
C ARG A 130 10.88 -5.81 7.52
N ARG A 131 10.52 -6.70 6.58
CA ARG A 131 9.14 -7.09 6.32
C ARG A 131 8.51 -7.75 7.54
N ARG A 132 9.18 -8.73 8.13
CA ARG A 132 8.73 -9.42 9.35
C ARG A 132 8.54 -8.46 10.53
N GLU A 133 9.50 -7.55 10.74
CA GLU A 133 9.40 -6.50 11.77
C GLU A 133 8.18 -5.60 11.51
N LYS A 134 7.96 -5.18 10.27
CA LYS A 134 6.80 -4.35 9.89
C LYS A 134 5.46 -5.05 10.12
N LEU A 135 5.36 -6.34 9.84
CA LEU A 135 4.16 -7.15 10.13
C LEU A 135 3.92 -7.26 11.64
N ALA A 136 4.96 -7.53 12.43
CA ALA A 136 4.86 -7.58 13.89
C ALA A 136 4.51 -6.21 14.50
N GLU A 137 4.98 -5.11 13.91
CA GLU A 137 4.59 -3.76 14.31
C GLU A 137 3.13 -3.44 13.99
N ALA A 138 2.55 -3.97 12.91
CA ALA A 138 1.13 -3.79 12.63
C ALA A 138 0.24 -4.41 13.73
N ASP A 139 0.55 -5.65 14.13
CA ASP A 139 -0.14 -6.30 15.26
C ASP A 139 0.08 -5.55 16.57
N ARG A 140 1.32 -5.13 16.87
CA ARG A 140 1.62 -4.32 18.06
C ARG A 140 0.95 -2.95 18.03
N LEU A 141 0.73 -2.34 16.87
CA LEU A 141 0.02 -1.06 16.76
C LEU A 141 -1.45 -1.26 17.10
N PHE A 142 -2.07 -2.30 16.54
CA PHE A 142 -3.45 -2.65 16.87
C PHE A 142 -3.60 -2.95 18.37
N HIS A 143 -2.69 -3.73 18.97
CA HIS A 143 -2.67 -4.03 20.40
C HIS A 143 -1.76 -3.10 21.22
N ALA A 144 -1.65 -1.82 20.82
CA ALA A 144 -0.66 -0.91 21.39
C ALA A 144 -0.79 -0.80 22.92
N LYS A 145 0.36 -0.92 23.59
CA LYS A 145 0.57 -0.49 24.97
C LYS A 145 1.05 0.97 24.98
N PRO A 146 0.90 1.71 26.10
CA PRO A 146 1.48 3.04 26.26
C PRO A 146 2.95 3.09 25.83
N GLY A 147 3.29 3.97 24.90
CA GLY A 147 4.65 4.17 24.41
C GLY A 147 4.70 4.32 22.89
N ARG A 148 5.59 3.56 22.24
CA ARG A 148 5.87 3.67 20.80
C ARG A 148 5.86 2.31 20.12
N VAL A 149 5.26 2.23 18.94
CA VAL A 149 5.30 1.06 18.06
C VAL A 149 6.06 1.43 16.79
N GLY A 150 7.23 0.82 16.59
CA GLY A 150 8.16 1.26 15.56
C GLY A 150 8.56 2.72 15.79
N HIS A 151 8.11 3.61 14.90
CA HIS A 151 8.30 5.06 15.03
C HIS A 151 7.00 5.83 15.32
N ILE A 152 5.90 5.14 15.60
CA ILE A 152 4.57 5.74 15.83
C ILE A 152 4.34 5.89 17.34
N GLU A 153 4.13 7.10 17.81
CA GLU A 153 3.78 7.36 19.21
C GLU A 153 2.31 6.98 19.48
N VAL A 154 2.09 6.21 20.55
CA VAL A 154 0.76 5.81 21.05
C VAL A 154 0.78 5.94 22.59
N PRO A 155 0.81 7.17 23.12
CA PRO A 155 1.16 7.44 24.53
C PRO A 155 0.25 6.75 25.55
N TYR A 156 -1.00 6.45 25.19
CA TYR A 156 -1.97 5.81 26.07
C TYR A 156 -2.29 4.37 25.68
N GLY A 157 -1.67 3.84 24.62
CA GLY A 157 -2.03 2.54 24.06
C GLY A 157 -3.40 2.53 23.37
N SER A 158 -3.93 1.34 23.17
CA SER A 158 -5.22 1.07 22.53
C SER A 158 -6.14 0.27 23.45
N PHE A 159 -7.44 0.47 23.33
CA PHE A 159 -8.47 -0.13 24.17
C PHE A 159 -9.44 -0.92 23.31
N ALA A 160 -9.95 -2.04 23.84
CA ALA A 160 -11.01 -2.78 23.18
C ALA A 160 -12.32 -1.96 23.26
N LEU A 161 -13.25 -2.23 22.35
CA LEU A 161 -14.62 -1.78 22.55
C LEU A 161 -15.23 -2.49 23.76
N GLY A 162 -16.06 -1.78 24.54
CA GLY A 162 -16.65 -2.28 25.78
C GLY A 162 -15.83 -1.96 27.03
N ASP A 163 -14.59 -1.46 26.90
CA ASP A 163 -13.76 -1.03 28.04
C ASP A 163 -14.27 0.26 28.69
N GLY A 164 -15.23 0.97 28.06
CA GLY A 164 -15.82 2.19 28.59
C GLY A 164 -14.87 3.40 28.57
N SER A 165 -13.86 3.36 27.69
CA SER A 165 -12.88 4.44 27.58
C SER A 165 -13.49 5.71 26.98
N THR A 166 -12.92 6.88 27.30
CA THR A 166 -13.34 8.15 26.66
C THR A 166 -13.10 8.14 25.14
N ALA A 167 -12.06 7.44 24.68
CA ALA A 167 -11.80 7.23 23.26
C ALA A 167 -12.92 6.41 22.58
N GLU A 168 -13.51 5.46 23.30
CA GLU A 168 -14.65 4.69 22.82
C GLU A 168 -15.89 5.56 22.67
N ALA A 169 -16.21 6.39 23.68
CA ALA A 169 -17.32 7.34 23.59
C ALA A 169 -17.16 8.29 22.38
N HIS A 170 -15.93 8.75 22.13
CA HIS A 170 -15.62 9.60 20.98
C HIS A 170 -15.77 8.88 19.63
N ALA A 171 -15.32 7.62 19.55
CA ALA A 171 -15.51 6.78 18.37
C ALA A 171 -17.01 6.49 18.11
N ARG A 172 -17.79 6.21 19.16
CA ARG A 172 -19.24 6.01 19.05
C ARG A 172 -19.94 7.26 18.51
N ALA A 173 -19.59 8.44 19.01
CA ALA A 173 -20.09 9.71 18.48
C ALA A 173 -19.73 9.92 17.00
N TYR A 174 -18.47 9.60 16.61
CA TYR A 174 -18.01 9.67 15.23
C TYR A 174 -18.81 8.76 14.26
N PHE A 175 -19.08 7.53 14.68
CA PHE A 175 -19.82 6.55 13.89
C PHE A 175 -21.33 6.85 13.84
N GLY A 176 -21.90 7.28 14.97
CA GLY A 176 -23.31 7.71 15.04
C GLY A 176 -23.60 8.89 14.12
N ALA A 177 -22.69 9.86 14.02
CA ALA A 177 -22.83 10.99 13.11
C ALA A 177 -22.67 10.64 11.61
N ARG A 178 -22.37 9.38 11.28
CA ARG A 178 -22.15 8.88 9.90
C ARG A 178 -23.10 7.74 9.52
N ASN A 179 -24.23 7.61 10.21
CA ASN A 179 -25.23 6.56 9.96
C ASN A 179 -24.65 5.13 9.97
N CYS A 180 -23.53 4.94 10.67
CA CYS A 180 -22.85 3.66 10.80
C CYS A 180 -22.51 3.42 12.27
N ALA A 181 -23.44 3.68 13.19
CA ALA A 181 -23.25 3.49 14.63
C ALA A 181 -22.71 2.07 14.94
N LEU A 182 -21.81 1.95 15.93
CA LEU A 182 -21.23 0.64 16.29
C LEU A 182 -22.30 -0.29 16.89
N GLU A 183 -23.25 0.30 17.60
CA GLU A 183 -24.37 -0.34 18.28
C GLU A 183 -25.42 -0.88 17.30
N ALA A 184 -25.45 -0.36 16.07
CA ALA A 184 -26.37 -0.81 15.04
C ALA A 184 -25.92 -2.11 14.37
N VAL A 185 -24.69 -2.58 14.64
CA VAL A 185 -24.14 -3.82 14.09
C VAL A 185 -24.18 -4.91 15.16
N PRO A 186 -25.19 -5.79 15.17
CA PRO A 186 -25.38 -6.78 16.25
C PRO A 186 -24.25 -7.81 16.33
N ASP A 187 -23.63 -8.11 15.20
CA ASP A 187 -22.56 -9.09 15.00
C ASP A 187 -21.20 -8.41 14.74
N LEU A 188 -21.01 -7.20 15.30
CA LEU A 188 -19.78 -6.44 15.18
C LEU A 188 -18.58 -7.27 15.66
N SER A 189 -17.57 -7.42 14.81
CA SER A 189 -16.37 -8.19 15.16
C SER A 189 -15.54 -7.44 16.22
N GLY A 190 -15.61 -7.92 17.46
CA GLY A 190 -14.80 -7.42 18.57
C GLY A 190 -13.28 -7.62 18.37
N PHE A 191 -12.88 -8.45 17.41
CA PHE A 191 -11.47 -8.73 17.07
C PHE A 191 -10.86 -7.73 16.10
N SER A 192 -11.66 -6.84 15.53
CA SER A 192 -11.26 -5.99 14.41
C SER A 192 -11.22 -4.51 14.75
N THR A 193 -11.85 -4.05 15.83
CA THR A 193 -11.90 -2.62 16.18
C THR A 193 -11.34 -2.37 17.58
N ARG A 194 -10.40 -1.42 17.67
CA ARG A 194 -9.88 -0.85 18.91
C ARG A 194 -9.87 0.67 18.80
N VAL A 195 -9.80 1.34 19.94
CA VAL A 195 -9.78 2.81 20.01
C VAL A 195 -8.56 3.30 20.77
N THR A 196 -8.10 4.50 20.48
CA THR A 196 -7.01 5.14 21.22
C THR A 196 -7.33 6.62 21.48
N PRO A 197 -7.05 7.14 22.70
CA PRO A 197 -7.17 8.56 22.99
C PRO A 197 -6.20 9.42 22.17
N ALA A 198 -5.04 8.86 21.82
CA ALA A 198 -4.02 9.56 21.07
C ALA A 198 -3.09 8.58 20.34
N VAL A 199 -2.99 8.74 19.03
CA VAL A 199 -2.00 8.10 18.17
C VAL A 199 -1.41 9.16 17.25
N GLU A 200 -0.12 9.05 17.01
CA GLU A 200 0.59 9.94 16.10
C GLU A 200 0.07 9.83 14.69
N TRP A 201 -0.27 10.98 14.11
CA TRP A 201 -0.42 11.12 12.67
C TRP A 201 0.96 11.23 12.03
N TRP A 202 1.57 10.07 11.77
CA TRP A 202 2.99 9.94 11.40
C TRP A 202 3.36 10.56 10.05
N ARG A 203 2.37 10.91 9.21
CA ARG A 203 2.61 11.67 7.98
C ARG A 203 3.04 13.11 8.26
N GLY A 204 2.65 13.66 9.41
CA GLY A 204 3.07 14.98 9.87
C GLY A 204 4.43 14.99 10.58
N ALA A 205 5.13 13.85 10.69
CA ALA A 205 6.44 13.79 11.31
C ALA A 205 7.52 14.46 10.44
N VAL A 206 8.46 15.13 11.09
CA VAL A 206 9.63 15.74 10.42
C VAL A 206 10.81 14.77 10.49
N TRP A 207 11.41 14.52 9.33
CA TRP A 207 12.53 13.57 9.18
C TRP A 207 13.83 14.30 8.82
N GLY A 208 14.86 14.08 9.63
CA GLY A 208 16.22 14.53 9.37
C GLY A 208 17.06 13.45 8.68
N ARG A 209 18.30 13.81 8.33
CA ARG A 209 19.35 12.87 7.91
C ARG A 209 20.60 13.08 8.75
N ASP A 210 21.21 11.99 9.20
CA ASP A 210 22.51 12.06 9.89
C ASP A 210 23.67 12.26 8.91
N GLY A 211 24.90 12.38 9.43
CA GLY A 211 26.12 12.55 8.62
C GLY A 211 26.42 11.39 7.68
N ASN A 212 25.78 10.22 7.86
CA ASN A 212 25.88 9.05 7.00
C ASN A 212 24.70 8.95 6.01
N GLY A 213 23.81 9.94 5.99
CA GLY A 213 22.62 9.98 5.14
C GLY A 213 21.48 9.07 5.59
N ARG A 214 21.54 8.48 6.80
CA ARG A 214 20.45 7.69 7.38
C ARG A 214 19.35 8.62 7.87
N SER A 215 18.11 8.31 7.50
CA SER A 215 16.96 9.09 7.98
C SER A 215 16.65 8.78 9.44
N PHE A 216 16.37 9.82 10.22
CA PHE A 216 15.89 9.71 11.59
C PHE A 216 14.72 10.67 11.81
N LYS A 217 13.84 10.32 12.75
CA LYS A 217 12.68 11.11 13.09
C LYS A 217 13.13 12.27 13.98
N GLN A 218 13.09 13.49 13.45
CA GLN A 218 13.52 14.70 14.15
C GLN A 218 12.40 15.25 15.04
N GLN A 219 11.16 15.19 14.56
CA GLN A 219 9.98 15.62 15.30
C GLN A 219 8.82 14.64 15.06
N ALA A 220 8.10 14.29 16.12
CA ALA A 220 6.86 13.54 16.00
C ALA A 220 5.77 14.37 15.33
N GLY A 221 4.90 13.68 14.58
CA GLY A 221 3.68 14.26 14.09
C GLY A 221 2.71 14.60 15.23
N PRO A 222 1.67 15.40 14.95
CA PRO A 222 0.61 15.67 15.90
C PRO A 222 -0.13 14.38 16.30
N LEU A 223 -0.65 14.36 17.53
CA LEU A 223 -1.44 13.26 18.06
C LEU A 223 -2.93 13.53 17.84
N TYR A 224 -3.70 12.49 17.47
CA TYR A 224 -5.16 12.55 17.40
C TYR A 224 -5.79 11.32 18.04
N PRO A 225 -7.03 11.41 18.56
CA PRO A 225 -7.82 10.23 18.85
C PRO A 225 -7.99 9.38 17.58
N GLY A 226 -8.10 8.07 17.73
CA GLY A 226 -8.11 7.18 16.57
C GLY A 226 -8.95 5.93 16.76
N VAL A 227 -9.51 5.45 15.65
CA VAL A 227 -10.06 4.11 15.51
C VAL A 227 -9.03 3.25 14.80
N LEU A 228 -8.57 2.20 15.47
CA LEU A 228 -7.63 1.22 14.95
C LEU A 228 -8.42 0.01 14.46
N SER A 229 -8.19 -0.38 13.22
CA SER A 229 -8.84 -1.52 12.58
C SER A 229 -7.82 -2.55 12.14
N ALA A 230 -7.93 -3.77 12.68
CA ALA A 230 -7.05 -4.87 12.29
C ALA A 230 -7.41 -5.35 10.89
N MET A 231 -6.42 -5.33 9.99
CA MET A 231 -6.51 -5.98 8.69
C MET A 231 -5.84 -7.34 8.79
N ARG A 232 -6.63 -8.40 8.60
CA ARG A 232 -6.19 -9.79 8.74
C ARG A 232 -6.08 -10.46 7.39
N ASN A 233 -4.99 -11.18 7.18
CA ASN A 233 -4.84 -12.03 6.00
C ASN A 233 -5.77 -13.25 6.07
N ARG A 234 -5.72 -14.11 5.05
CA ARG A 234 -6.54 -15.33 4.97
C ARG A 234 -6.45 -16.29 6.16
N LEU A 235 -5.40 -16.20 6.98
CA LEU A 235 -5.18 -17.04 8.17
C LEU A 235 -5.65 -16.35 9.46
N GLY A 236 -6.29 -15.18 9.36
CA GLY A 236 -6.69 -14.39 10.53
C GLY A 236 -5.54 -13.62 11.19
N ILE A 237 -4.34 -13.59 10.60
CA ILE A 237 -3.16 -12.91 11.17
C ILE A 237 -3.20 -11.44 10.81
N VAL A 238 -3.02 -10.55 11.80
CA VAL A 238 -2.91 -9.09 11.58
C VAL A 238 -1.64 -8.80 10.77
N THR A 239 -1.80 -8.32 9.54
CA THR A 239 -0.68 -7.91 8.68
C THR A 239 -0.65 -6.41 8.45
N ALA A 240 -1.77 -5.71 8.68
CA ALA A 240 -1.81 -4.26 8.72
C ALA A 240 -2.78 -3.75 9.79
N CYS A 241 -2.54 -2.54 10.28
CA CYS A 241 -3.44 -1.78 11.12
C CYS A 241 -3.85 -0.51 10.36
N HIS A 242 -5.14 -0.40 10.06
CA HIS A 242 -5.75 0.79 9.49
C HIS A 242 -6.15 1.74 10.62
N VAL A 243 -5.73 3.00 10.55
CA VAL A 243 -5.99 4.03 11.56
C VAL A 243 -6.84 5.12 10.93
N THR A 244 -8.06 5.28 11.41
CA THR A 244 -8.89 6.46 11.14
C THR A 244 -8.64 7.47 12.25
N PHE A 245 -8.01 8.59 11.91
CA PHE A 245 -7.77 9.69 12.84
C PHE A 245 -9.02 10.54 12.99
N LEU A 246 -9.39 10.88 14.21
CA LEU A 246 -10.60 11.62 14.56
C LEU A 246 -10.28 13.06 14.93
N ASP A 247 -11.19 13.97 14.62
CA ASP A 247 -11.16 15.35 15.12
C ASP A 247 -11.26 15.30 16.66
N PRO A 248 -10.39 15.96 17.44
CA PRO A 248 -10.42 15.86 18.89
C PRO A 248 -11.67 16.44 19.56
N TYR A 249 -12.43 17.28 18.85
CA TYR A 249 -13.53 18.06 19.42
C TYR A 249 -14.88 17.71 18.78
N ARG A 250 -14.89 17.23 17.54
CA ARG A 250 -16.12 16.96 16.78
C ARG A 250 -16.21 15.48 16.39
N PRO A 251 -17.43 14.95 16.16
CA PRO A 251 -17.63 13.61 15.60
C PRO A 251 -17.27 13.55 14.10
N ALA A 252 -16.04 13.95 13.76
CA ALA A 252 -15.52 14.08 12.42
C ALA A 252 -14.15 13.40 12.28
N LYS A 253 -13.71 13.21 11.03
CA LYS A 253 -12.32 12.82 10.74
C LYS A 253 -11.38 13.96 11.13
N ALA A 254 -10.17 13.64 11.54
CA ALA A 254 -9.15 14.63 11.89
C ALA A 254 -8.94 15.63 10.74
N PRO A 255 -8.76 16.93 11.04
CA PRO A 255 -8.56 17.98 10.03
C PRO A 255 -7.12 17.95 9.47
N VAL A 256 -6.76 16.86 8.79
CA VAL A 256 -5.46 16.61 8.16
C VAL A 256 -5.64 16.22 6.69
N ASP A 257 -4.58 16.30 5.90
CA ASP A 257 -4.66 16.07 4.44
C ASP A 257 -5.07 14.63 4.08
N VAL A 258 -4.67 13.65 4.88
CA VAL A 258 -5.11 12.26 4.81
C VAL A 258 -5.40 11.76 6.22
N SER A 259 -6.70 11.64 6.52
CA SER A 259 -7.21 11.26 7.84
C SER A 259 -7.26 9.75 8.09
N LYS A 260 -6.76 8.94 7.14
CA LYS A 260 -6.70 7.49 7.23
C LYS A 260 -5.31 7.01 6.81
N LEU A 261 -4.59 6.33 7.70
CA LEU A 261 -3.29 5.77 7.36
C LEU A 261 -3.26 4.28 7.67
N MET A 262 -2.43 3.53 6.96
CA MET A 262 -2.22 2.10 7.20
C MET A 262 -0.76 1.83 7.54
N TRP A 263 -0.53 1.06 8.60
CA TRP A 263 0.78 0.53 8.96
C TRP A 263 0.81 -0.98 8.74
N GLY A 264 1.78 -1.47 7.95
CA GLY A 264 1.91 -2.92 7.64
C GLY A 264 1.80 -3.25 6.15
N GLU A 265 1.28 -4.45 5.86
CA GLU A 265 0.95 -4.98 4.54
C GLU A 265 -0.56 -5.29 4.43
N ALA A 266 -1.29 -4.42 3.76
CA ALA A 266 -2.75 -4.50 3.64
C ALA A 266 -3.23 -5.37 2.46
N LYS A 267 -2.39 -5.61 1.45
CA LYS A 267 -2.79 -6.39 0.27
C LYS A 267 -3.10 -7.83 0.67
N GLY A 268 -4.27 -8.33 0.30
CA GLY A 268 -4.76 -9.64 0.72
C GLY A 268 -5.22 -9.73 2.17
N ALA A 269 -5.35 -8.60 2.85
CA ALA A 269 -5.88 -8.52 4.20
C ALA A 269 -7.18 -7.69 4.22
N VAL A 270 -8.09 -8.03 5.13
CA VAL A 270 -9.41 -7.40 5.26
C VAL A 270 -9.69 -7.03 6.71
N ILE A 271 -10.47 -5.97 6.90
CA ILE A 271 -11.09 -5.65 8.19
C ILE A 271 -12.42 -6.38 8.21
N GLU A 272 -12.59 -7.37 9.08
CA GLU A 272 -13.90 -7.98 9.30
C GLU A 272 -14.72 -7.06 10.19
N ILE A 273 -15.73 -6.40 9.62
CA ILE A 273 -16.64 -5.51 10.35
C ILE A 273 -17.68 -6.33 11.07
N ALA A 274 -18.30 -7.29 10.39
CA ALA A 274 -19.39 -8.11 10.91
C ALA A 274 -19.13 -9.59 10.61
N THR A 275 -19.33 -10.47 11.60
CA THR A 275 -19.08 -11.92 11.49
C THR A 275 -20.19 -12.67 10.75
N GLY A 276 -21.31 -11.99 10.46
CA GLY A 276 -22.47 -12.55 9.81
C GLY A 276 -23.22 -13.55 10.69
N PRO A 277 -24.06 -14.41 10.08
CA PRO A 277 -24.99 -15.26 10.82
C PRO A 277 -24.29 -16.31 11.70
N THR A 278 -23.02 -16.62 11.39
CA THR A 278 -22.23 -17.60 12.15
C THR A 278 -21.76 -17.09 13.52
N GLY A 279 -21.72 -15.76 13.73
CA GLY A 279 -21.14 -15.15 14.93
C GLY A 279 -19.62 -15.38 15.10
N GLN A 280 -19.00 -16.19 14.23
CA GLN A 280 -17.58 -16.55 14.29
C GLN A 280 -16.77 -15.76 13.25
N PRO A 281 -15.55 -15.31 13.61
CA PRO A 281 -14.64 -14.70 12.64
C PRO A 281 -14.33 -15.63 11.47
N PHE A 282 -14.08 -15.07 10.29
CA PHE A 282 -13.89 -15.83 9.05
C PHE A 282 -12.74 -16.87 9.08
N TRP A 283 -11.78 -16.71 9.98
CA TRP A 283 -10.64 -17.64 10.16
C TRP A 283 -10.90 -18.71 11.23
N MET A 284 -12.08 -18.70 11.87
CA MET A 284 -12.51 -19.65 12.89
C MET A 284 -13.68 -20.53 12.44
N THR A 285 -14.23 -20.28 11.25
CA THR A 285 -15.35 -21.07 10.70
C THR A 285 -15.19 -21.24 9.20
N GLU A 286 -15.64 -22.39 8.70
CA GLU A 286 -15.80 -22.67 7.28
C GLU A 286 -17.27 -22.59 6.85
N GLU A 287 -18.19 -22.32 7.78
CA GLU A 287 -19.61 -22.23 7.49
C GLU A 287 -19.90 -21.05 6.54
N PRO A 288 -20.45 -21.33 5.35
CA PRO A 288 -20.64 -20.34 4.31
C PRO A 288 -21.75 -19.35 4.68
N ALA A 289 -21.50 -18.08 4.39
CA ALA A 289 -22.51 -17.02 4.43
C ALA A 289 -22.24 -16.02 3.30
N PRO A 290 -23.26 -15.23 2.89
CA PRO A 290 -23.06 -14.11 1.98
C PRO A 290 -21.99 -13.15 2.51
N LEU A 291 -21.16 -12.61 1.61
CA LEU A 291 -20.16 -11.60 1.95
C LEU A 291 -20.48 -10.27 1.26
N ILE A 292 -20.56 -9.19 2.04
CA ILE A 292 -20.46 -7.83 1.51
C ILE A 292 -19.03 -7.35 1.69
N ILE A 293 -18.42 -6.87 0.62
CA ILE A 293 -17.09 -6.25 0.66
C ILE A 293 -17.16 -4.82 0.13
N ALA A 294 -16.56 -3.89 0.87
CA ALA A 294 -16.42 -2.50 0.45
C ALA A 294 -14.95 -2.05 0.50
N GLU A 295 -14.65 -0.94 -0.17
CA GLU A 295 -13.34 -0.30 -0.04
C GLU A 295 -13.16 0.30 1.35
N GLY A 296 -14.08 1.18 1.75
CA GLY A 296 -14.03 1.93 3.00
C GLY A 296 -14.65 1.16 4.18
N ARG A 297 -14.06 1.34 5.37
CA ARG A 297 -14.61 0.83 6.62
C ARG A 297 -15.99 1.41 6.95
N GLU A 298 -16.17 2.72 6.74
CA GLU A 298 -17.47 3.37 7.00
C GLU A 298 -18.56 2.81 6.08
N THR A 299 -18.32 2.75 4.77
CA THR A 299 -19.22 2.12 3.79
C THR A 299 -19.58 0.70 4.20
N ALA A 300 -18.59 -0.14 4.50
CA ALA A 300 -18.84 -1.50 4.99
C ALA A 300 -19.71 -1.51 6.27
N GLN A 301 -19.41 -0.65 7.24
CA GLN A 301 -20.16 -0.61 8.50
C GLN A 301 -21.61 -0.13 8.32
N SER A 302 -21.89 0.76 7.37
CA SER A 302 -23.25 1.16 7.01
C SER A 302 -24.06 -0.05 6.50
N PHE A 303 -23.48 -0.87 5.63
CA PHE A 303 -24.09 -2.13 5.20
C PHE A 303 -24.32 -3.08 6.39
N ALA A 304 -23.33 -3.25 7.25
CA ALA A 304 -23.44 -4.12 8.43
C ALA A 304 -24.60 -3.70 9.34
N ALA A 305 -24.79 -2.39 9.54
CA ALA A 305 -25.88 -1.84 10.35
C ALA A 305 -27.27 -2.12 9.75
N THR A 306 -27.41 -2.08 8.43
CA THR A 306 -28.69 -2.33 7.75
C THR A 306 -29.04 -3.82 7.65
N LEU A 307 -28.04 -4.69 7.50
CA LEU A 307 -28.26 -6.12 7.27
C LEU A 307 -28.72 -6.88 8.51
N GLY A 308 -28.35 -6.41 9.72
CA GLY A 308 -28.70 -7.05 10.98
C GLY A 308 -28.16 -8.49 11.10
N GLY A 309 -26.89 -8.71 10.72
CA GLY A 309 -26.21 -10.00 10.86
C GLY A 309 -26.51 -11.06 9.81
N ARG A 310 -27.18 -10.69 8.70
CA ARG A 310 -27.52 -11.63 7.61
C ARG A 310 -26.36 -12.00 6.68
N ALA A 311 -25.27 -11.23 6.72
CA ALA A 311 -24.10 -11.42 5.86
C ALA A 311 -22.83 -11.06 6.61
N ARG A 312 -21.71 -11.69 6.23
CA ARG A 312 -20.37 -11.21 6.62
C ARG A 312 -20.14 -9.86 5.95
N VAL A 313 -19.43 -8.96 6.63
CA VAL A 313 -19.11 -7.64 6.06
C VAL A 313 -17.63 -7.34 6.25
N TRP A 314 -16.92 -7.11 5.14
CA TRP A 314 -15.50 -6.80 5.12
C TRP A 314 -15.22 -5.42 4.51
N ALA A 315 -14.19 -4.75 5.02
CA ALA A 315 -13.58 -3.59 4.37
C ALA A 315 -12.15 -3.89 3.94
N ALA A 316 -11.80 -3.57 2.70
CA ALA A 316 -10.51 -3.93 2.11
C ALA A 316 -9.48 -2.77 2.08
N GLY A 317 -9.89 -1.55 2.42
CA GLY A 317 -9.04 -0.36 2.55
C GLY A 317 -8.59 0.27 1.23
N SER A 318 -8.78 -0.39 0.08
CA SER A 318 -8.56 0.13 -1.28
C SER A 318 -9.19 -0.79 -2.32
N LEU A 319 -9.43 -0.33 -3.56
CA LEU A 319 -9.83 -1.20 -4.68
C LEU A 319 -8.83 -2.35 -4.94
N ALA A 320 -7.53 -2.09 -4.84
CA ALA A 320 -6.51 -3.13 -4.95
C ALA A 320 -6.61 -4.16 -3.81
N GLY A 321 -7.03 -3.71 -2.63
CA GLY A 321 -7.38 -4.57 -1.49
C GLY A 321 -8.57 -5.46 -1.83
N VAL A 322 -9.67 -4.90 -2.36
CA VAL A 322 -10.88 -5.64 -2.76
C VAL A 322 -10.51 -6.77 -3.71
N GLY A 323 -9.81 -6.47 -4.81
CA GLY A 323 -9.42 -7.49 -5.80
C GLY A 323 -8.36 -8.51 -5.33
N SER A 324 -7.82 -8.36 -4.12
CA SER A 324 -6.91 -9.34 -3.53
C SER A 324 -7.45 -9.98 -2.25
N ALA A 325 -8.66 -9.60 -1.82
CA ALA A 325 -9.28 -10.13 -0.61
C ALA A 325 -9.43 -11.66 -0.71
N PRO A 326 -9.33 -12.39 0.41
CA PRO A 326 -9.38 -13.85 0.44
C PRO A 326 -10.82 -14.36 0.33
N VAL A 327 -11.50 -14.00 -0.75
CA VAL A 327 -12.92 -14.32 -0.97
C VAL A 327 -13.14 -15.75 -1.51
N ASP A 328 -12.05 -16.46 -1.82
CA ASP A 328 -12.05 -17.90 -2.15
C ASP A 328 -12.28 -18.80 -0.92
N LEU A 329 -12.28 -18.24 0.29
CA LEU A 329 -12.43 -19.00 1.53
C LEU A 329 -13.79 -19.74 1.60
N PRO A 330 -13.84 -20.93 2.23
CA PRO A 330 -15.08 -21.72 2.36
C PRO A 330 -16.24 -20.96 3.01
N CYS A 331 -15.92 -20.09 3.98
CA CYS A 331 -16.92 -19.30 4.73
C CYS A 331 -17.60 -18.19 3.91
N VAL A 332 -17.19 -17.98 2.65
CA VAL A 332 -17.80 -17.03 1.71
C VAL A 332 -18.66 -17.81 0.71
N GLU A 333 -19.97 -17.56 0.72
CA GLU A 333 -20.92 -18.21 -0.18
C GLU A 333 -20.94 -17.54 -1.56
N TRP A 334 -21.24 -16.24 -1.58
CA TRP A 334 -21.24 -15.35 -2.73
C TRP A 334 -20.90 -13.93 -2.26
N ILE A 335 -20.58 -13.04 -3.19
CA ILE A 335 -19.99 -11.74 -2.90
C ILE A 335 -20.88 -10.61 -3.44
N LEU A 336 -21.21 -9.65 -2.58
CA LEU A 336 -21.68 -8.32 -2.96
C LEU A 336 -20.52 -7.33 -2.85
N PHE A 337 -20.08 -6.77 -3.97
CA PHE A 337 -19.12 -5.69 -3.98
C PHE A 337 -19.86 -4.34 -3.91
N ALA A 338 -19.84 -3.73 -2.71
CA ALA A 338 -20.42 -2.42 -2.44
C ALA A 338 -19.41 -1.31 -2.77
N ARG A 339 -19.76 -0.44 -3.74
CA ARG A 339 -18.86 0.64 -4.19
C ARG A 339 -19.50 2.03 -4.07
N ASP A 340 -18.77 2.98 -3.47
CA ASP A 340 -19.20 4.38 -3.50
C ASP A 340 -19.29 4.88 -4.95
N ASN A 341 -20.29 5.70 -5.26
CA ASN A 341 -20.56 6.17 -6.62
C ASN A 341 -19.65 7.33 -7.02
N ASN A 342 -18.32 7.14 -6.93
CA ASN A 342 -17.38 8.10 -7.46
C ASN A 342 -17.27 7.92 -8.97
N SER A 343 -18.13 8.62 -9.73
CA SER A 343 -17.97 8.79 -11.17
C SER A 343 -16.69 9.58 -11.44
N GLY A 344 -15.58 8.90 -11.76
CA GLY A 344 -14.29 9.56 -11.95
C GLY A 344 -13.35 8.80 -12.87
N ASN A 345 -12.87 9.48 -13.91
CA ASN A 345 -11.74 9.22 -14.82
C ASN A 345 -11.37 7.77 -15.23
N ALA A 346 -10.73 7.62 -16.39
CA ALA A 346 -10.33 6.30 -16.92
C ALA A 346 -9.42 5.48 -15.98
N GLN A 347 -8.72 6.11 -15.03
CA GLN A 347 -7.90 5.42 -14.05
C GLN A 347 -8.73 4.76 -12.95
N ALA A 348 -9.77 5.43 -12.42
CA ALA A 348 -10.61 4.82 -11.38
C ALA A 348 -11.44 3.68 -11.94
N GLN A 349 -11.97 3.82 -13.17
CA GLN A 349 -12.63 2.72 -13.87
C GLN A 349 -11.70 1.51 -14.02
N LYS A 350 -10.46 1.74 -14.45
CA LYS A 350 -9.47 0.66 -14.57
C LYS A 350 -9.16 -0.02 -13.24
N GLN A 351 -9.09 0.75 -12.14
CA GLN A 351 -8.87 0.18 -10.80
C GLN A 351 -10.08 -0.65 -10.35
N PHE A 352 -11.29 -0.20 -10.67
CA PHE A 352 -12.52 -0.95 -10.43
C PHE A 352 -12.55 -2.26 -11.23
N ASP A 353 -12.28 -2.22 -12.54
CA ASP A 353 -12.26 -3.42 -13.40
C ASP A 353 -11.24 -4.45 -12.88
N GLN A 354 -10.08 -3.97 -12.41
CA GLN A 354 -9.06 -4.82 -11.78
C GLN A 354 -9.52 -5.42 -10.46
N ALA A 355 -10.27 -4.68 -9.66
CA ALA A 355 -10.85 -5.18 -8.41
C ALA A 355 -11.89 -6.26 -8.69
N LEU A 356 -12.82 -6.00 -9.61
CA LEU A 356 -13.87 -6.92 -10.01
C LEU A 356 -13.29 -8.22 -10.58
N ALA A 357 -12.34 -8.12 -11.52
CA ALA A 357 -11.66 -9.30 -12.06
C ALA A 357 -10.94 -10.12 -10.97
N GLY A 358 -10.41 -9.45 -9.94
CA GLY A 358 -9.81 -10.11 -8.79
C GLY A 358 -10.82 -10.89 -7.93
N LEU A 359 -12.03 -10.35 -7.74
CA LEU A 359 -13.12 -11.05 -7.05
C LEU A 359 -13.63 -12.23 -7.89
N GLU A 360 -13.86 -12.03 -9.18
CA GLU A 360 -14.35 -13.06 -10.12
C GLU A 360 -13.37 -14.24 -10.24
N ALA A 361 -12.07 -13.99 -10.09
CA ALA A 361 -11.04 -15.03 -10.10
C ALA A 361 -11.20 -16.06 -8.96
N SER A 362 -12.01 -15.78 -7.93
CA SER A 362 -12.34 -16.74 -6.87
C SER A 362 -13.28 -17.86 -7.32
N GLY A 363 -13.99 -17.69 -8.44
CA GLY A 363 -15.04 -18.59 -8.91
C GLY A 363 -16.37 -18.48 -8.14
N LYS A 364 -16.49 -17.54 -7.19
CA LYS A 364 -17.75 -17.23 -6.49
C LYS A 364 -18.63 -16.33 -7.34
N LEU A 365 -19.95 -16.38 -7.12
CA LEU A 365 -20.87 -15.40 -7.69
C LEU A 365 -20.52 -14.01 -7.13
N VAL A 366 -20.32 -13.03 -8.01
CA VAL A 366 -20.07 -11.64 -7.66
C VAL A 366 -21.22 -10.77 -8.18
N VAL A 367 -21.85 -10.03 -7.27
CA VAL A 367 -22.85 -9.00 -7.56
C VAL A 367 -22.22 -7.65 -7.23
N VAL A 368 -22.43 -6.64 -8.07
CA VAL A 368 -21.92 -5.29 -7.83
C VAL A 368 -23.11 -4.37 -7.56
N GLU A 369 -23.07 -3.67 -6.44
CA GLU A 369 -24.05 -2.64 -6.08
C GLU A 369 -23.36 -1.27 -6.05
N ALA A 370 -23.91 -0.30 -6.76
CA ALA A 370 -23.46 1.09 -6.75
C ALA A 370 -24.53 1.98 -6.11
N SER A 371 -24.14 2.93 -5.27
CA SER A 371 -25.08 3.90 -4.68
C SER A 371 -25.83 4.64 -5.81
N HIS A 372 -27.17 4.60 -5.82
CA HIS A 372 -27.98 5.19 -6.88
C HIS A 372 -28.28 6.69 -6.69
N VAL A 373 -27.99 7.29 -5.51
CA VAL A 373 -28.25 8.72 -5.22
C VAL A 373 -27.23 9.23 -4.20
N GLY A 374 -26.56 10.34 -4.51
CA GLY A 374 -25.63 11.02 -3.60
C GLY A 374 -24.24 10.37 -3.52
N ASP A 375 -23.19 11.20 -3.42
CA ASP A 375 -21.78 10.80 -3.50
C ASP A 375 -21.30 9.85 -2.37
N ASP A 376 -22.17 9.38 -1.46
CA ASP A 376 -21.84 8.51 -0.33
C ASP A 376 -22.99 7.53 0.00
N PHE A 377 -22.69 6.25 0.24
CA PHE A 377 -23.68 5.27 0.73
C PHE A 377 -24.20 5.59 2.13
N ASN A 378 -23.48 6.42 2.90
CA ASN A 378 -23.92 6.87 4.23
C ASN A 378 -25.22 7.70 4.17
N ASP A 379 -25.60 8.21 3.00
CA ASP A 379 -26.81 9.00 2.78
C ASP A 379 -28.05 8.13 2.44
N LEU A 380 -27.84 6.89 1.96
CA LEU A 380 -28.90 6.00 1.44
C LEU A 380 -29.66 5.18 2.51
N ALA A 381 -29.28 5.25 3.78
CA ALA A 381 -30.03 4.58 4.86
C ALA A 381 -31.43 5.19 5.11
N GLN A 382 -31.81 6.20 4.35
CA GLN A 382 -33.17 6.70 4.26
C GLN A 382 -34.01 5.73 3.42
N GLY A 383 -34.80 4.89 4.08
CA GLY A 383 -36.01 4.37 3.46
C GLY A 383 -36.94 5.57 3.23
N GLU A 384 -37.24 5.86 1.97
CA GLU A 384 -38.41 6.66 1.63
C GLU A 384 -39.65 5.90 2.16
N GLU A 385 -40.43 6.55 3.03
CA GLU A 385 -41.85 6.20 3.22
C GLU A 385 -42.67 6.63 2.01
#